data_AF-A0A353T1I3-F1
#
_entry.id   AF-A0A353T1I3-F1
#
_cell.length_a   1.000
_cell.length_b   1.000
_cell.length_c   1.000
_cell.angle_alpha   90.00
_cell.angle_beta   90.00
_cell.angle_gamma   90.00
#
_symmetry.space_group_name_H-M   'P 1'
#
loop_
_entity.id
_entity.type
_entity.pdbx_description
1 polymer ?
#
loop_
_entity_poly.entity_id
_entity_poly.type
_entity_poly.pdbx_seq_one_letter_code
_entity_poly.pdbx_strand_id
1 'polypeptide(L)' 'IQVVSFKLRGKRVFKMAPLHHHFELSGMPETRVVAMFMIATAILCLVALMSL' A
#
# COMPACT_ATOMS: atom_id res chain seq x y z
N ILE A 1 -2.08 -9.73 -4.76
CA ILE A 1 -3.04 -9.47 -5.88
C ILE A 1 -2.38 -9.17 -7.24
N GLN A 2 -1.35 -8.32 -7.32
CA GLN A 2 -0.73 -7.89 -8.59
C GLN A 2 -0.31 -9.07 -9.48
N VAL A 3 0.48 -10.01 -8.94
CA VAL A 3 0.98 -11.19 -9.69
C VAL A 3 -0.17 -12.09 -10.14
N VAL A 4 -1.16 -12.30 -9.28
CA VAL A 4 -2.34 -13.14 -9.59
C VAL A 4 -3.17 -12.52 -10.72
N SER A 5 -3.44 -11.21 -10.70
CA SER A 5 -4.15 -10.51 -11.78
C SER A 5 -3.39 -10.57 -13.10
N PHE A 6 -2.06 -10.41 -13.06
CA PHE A 6 -1.25 -10.48 -14.27
C PHE A 6 -1.24 -11.88 -14.87
N LYS A 7 -1.17 -12.94 -14.04
CA LYS A 7 -1.23 -14.34 -14.50
C LYS A 7 -2.61 -14.75 -15.04
N LEU A 8 -3.71 -14.26 -14.45
CA LEU A 8 -5.07 -14.65 -14.84
C LEU A 8 -5.68 -13.79 -15.95
N ARG A 9 -5.42 -12.48 -15.95
CA ARG A 9 -6.07 -11.50 -16.85
C ARG A 9 -5.08 -10.76 -17.75
N GLY A 10 -3.77 -10.95 -17.58
CA GLY A 10 -2.73 -10.22 -18.33
C GLY A 10 -2.64 -8.72 -18.00
N LYS A 11 -3.46 -8.21 -17.07
CA LYS A 11 -3.56 -6.78 -16.74
C LYS A 11 -3.01 -6.52 -15.33
N ARG A 12 -2.18 -5.47 -15.22
CA ARG A 12 -1.67 -4.97 -13.94
C ARG A 12 -2.78 -4.13 -13.26
N VAL A 13 -2.94 -4.31 -11.95
CA VAL A 13 -3.94 -3.56 -11.16
C VAL A 13 -3.33 -2.27 -10.64
N PHE A 14 -2.08 -2.32 -10.17
CA PHE A 14 -1.30 -1.16 -9.76
C PHE A 14 -0.25 -0.82 -10.81
N LYS A 15 0.07 0.47 -10.95
CA LYS A 15 1.20 0.98 -11.76
C LYS A 15 2.49 0.17 -11.50
N MET A 16 2.78 -0.08 -10.23
CA MET A 16 3.84 -0.97 -9.75
C MET A 16 3.40 -1.57 -8.42
N ALA A 17 3.89 -2.77 -8.10
CA ALA A 17 3.74 -3.36 -6.78
C ALA A 17 5.14 -3.49 -6.17
N PRO A 18 5.32 -3.24 -4.87
CA PRO A 18 4.28 -3.10 -3.82
C PRO A 18 3.53 -1.76 -3.83
N LEU A 19 2.51 -1.61 -2.96
CA LEU A 19 1.60 -0.46 -2.96
C LEU A 19 2.30 0.90 -2.77
N HIS A 20 3.41 0.98 -2.03
CA HIS A 20 4.11 2.25 -1.82
C HIS A 20 4.67 2.83 -3.13
N HIS A 21 5.28 1.99 -3.98
CA HIS A 21 5.75 2.42 -5.31
C HIS A 21 4.62 2.87 -6.23
N HIS A 22 3.39 2.39 -6.03
CA HIS A 22 2.24 2.89 -6.77
C HIS A 22 1.97 4.39 -6.48
N PHE A 23 2.17 4.81 -5.23
CA PHE A 23 2.00 6.21 -4.82
C PHE A 23 3.17 7.09 -5.26
N GLU A 24 4.40 6.58 -5.21
CA GLU A 24 5.58 7.26 -5.77
C GLU A 24 5.42 7.53 -7.27
N LEU A 25 5.02 6.53 -8.05
CA LEU A 25 4.72 6.66 -9.49
C LEU A 25 3.46 7.48 -9.79
N SER A 26 2.76 7.94 -8.75
CA SER A 26 1.65 8.90 -8.87
C SER A 26 2.06 10.32 -8.50
N GLY A 27 3.35 10.56 -8.25
CA GLY A 27 3.93 11.87 -7.98
C GLY A 27 4.03 12.21 -6.49
N MET A 28 3.80 11.24 -5.60
CA MET A 28 3.93 11.47 -4.16
C MET A 28 5.40 11.36 -3.72
N PRO A 29 5.92 12.32 -2.93
CA PRO A 29 7.26 12.19 -2.37
C PRO A 29 7.31 11.02 -1.38
N GLU A 30 8.42 10.28 -1.41
CA GLU A 30 8.65 9.09 -0.58
C GLU A 30 8.35 9.34 0.91
N THR A 31 8.82 10.48 1.44
CA THR A 31 8.59 10.87 2.84
C THR A 31 7.11 10.97 3.21
N ARG A 32 6.26 11.44 2.29
CA ARG A 32 4.81 11.52 2.50
C ARG A 32 4.17 10.13 2.45
N VAL A 33 4.60 9.28 1.52
CA VAL A 33 4.12 7.88 1.44
C VAL A 33 4.44 7.16 2.75
N VAL A 34 5.69 7.24 3.22
CA VAL A 34 6.12 6.60 4.48
C VAL A 34 5.29 7.11 5.67
N ALA A 35 5.09 8.43 5.79
CA ALA A 35 4.30 9.00 6.88
C ALA A 35 2.85 8.48 6.89
N MET A 36 2.20 8.36 5.72
CA MET A 36 0.84 7.82 5.61
C MET A 36 0.74 6.35 6.07
N PHE A 37 1.70 5.51 5.67
CA PHE A 37 1.72 4.11 6.09
C PHE A 37 2.01 3.96 7.59
N MET A 38 2.83 4.83 8.17
CA MET A 38 3.09 4.86 9.61
C MET A 38 1.83 5.24 10.40
N ILE A 39 1.09 6.27 9.97
CA ILE A 39 -0.18 6.66 10.60
C ILE A 39 -1.20 5.52 10.52
N ALA A 40 -1.35 4.90 9.35
CA ALA A 40 -2.24 3.75 9.19
C ALA A 40 -1.84 2.58 10.10
N THR A 41 -0.54 2.30 10.22
CA THR A 41 -0.01 1.26 11.11
C THR A 41 -0.31 1.58 12.58
N ALA A 42 -0.11 2.82 13.02
CA ALA A 42 -0.41 3.24 14.38
C ALA A 42 -1.90 3.06 14.74
N ILE A 43 -2.80 3.45 13.82
CA ILE A 43 -4.25 3.29 14.01
C ILE A 43 -4.61 1.79 14.09
N LEU A 44 -4.09 0.96 13.20
CA LEU A 44 -4.37 -0.48 13.21
C LEU A 44 -3.82 -1.15 14.47
N CYS A 45 -2.64 -0.77 14.95
CA CYS A 45 -2.11 -1.22 16.23
C CYS A 45 -3.01 -0.83 17.39
N LEU A 46 -3.51 0.41 17.42
CA LEU A 46 -4.44 0.85 18.46
C LEU A 46 -5.73 0.02 18.44
N VAL A 47 -6.31 -0.22 17.26
CA VAL A 47 -7.51 -1.07 17.11
C VAL A 47 -7.23 -2.50 17.59
N ALA A 48 -6.07 -3.07 17.27
CA ALA A 48 -5.69 -4.40 17.74
C ALA A 48 -5.56 -4.46 19.26
N LEU A 49 -4.98 -3.43 19.89
CA LEU A 49 -4.89 -3.33 21.36
C LEU A 49 -6.27 -3.18 22.00
N MET A 50 -7.19 -2.43 21.39
CA MET A 50 -8.56 -2.29 21.88
C MET A 50 -9.39 -3.57 21.74
N SER A 51 -8.95 -4.51 20.90
CA SER A 51 -9.62 -5.81 20.68
C SER A 51 -9.18 -6.93 21.63
N LEU A 52 -8.16 -6.66 22.46
CA LEU A 52 -7.66 -7.56 23.51
C LEU A 52 -8.49 -7.40 24.79
#